data_AF-W7YER8-F1
#
_entry.id   AF-W7YER8-F1
#
_cell.length_a   1.000
_cell.length_b   1.000
_cell.length_c   1.000
_cell.angle_alpha   90.00
_cell.angle_beta   90.00
_cell.angle_gamma   90.00
#
_symmetry.space_group_name_H-M   'P 1'
#
loop_
_entity.id
_entity.type
_entity.pdbx_description
1 polymer ?
#
loop_
_entity_poly.entity_id
_entity_poly.type
_entity_poly.pdbx_seq_one_letter_code
_entity_poly.pdbx_strand_id
1 'polypeptide(L)'
;MIPKSIISQQKLLQKISIVSNLNKPLKDGLYFSRYFIDFFDQSYLDETLENWEDISDKSYFLNQLDIIVNENLEGIEEVIKLNLNSRKHLVEEIFKLYKLRFYSAMITLSLSQVDGIMKEITKRNGFYNSRNEKLKYLDDDLYVGFFSEFELLNVEKRNDYELFKKDITNMSLLNRHAILHGESVEFGHNINALKVILLLTFIAELYPNNQSLTENNK
;
A
#
# COMPACT_ATOMS: atom_id res chain seq x y z
N MET A 1 28.43 -23.54 -8.58
CA MET A 1 27.87 -22.24 -8.99
C MET A 1 26.38 -22.45 -9.23
N ILE A 2 25.50 -21.91 -8.38
CA ILE A 2 24.04 -22.09 -8.55
C ILE A 2 23.59 -21.21 -9.73
N PRO A 3 22.80 -21.71 -10.70
CA PRO A 3 22.30 -20.93 -11.82
C PRO A 3 21.51 -19.71 -11.33
N LYS A 4 21.74 -18.53 -11.94
CA LYS A 4 21.01 -17.29 -11.62
C LYS A 4 19.49 -17.43 -11.71
N SER A 5 18.98 -18.34 -12.55
CA SER A 5 17.55 -18.67 -12.68
C SER A 5 16.97 -19.44 -11.48
N ILE A 6 17.77 -20.25 -10.80
CA ILE A 6 17.37 -20.96 -9.57
C ILE A 6 17.34 -19.98 -8.39
N ILE A 7 18.30 -19.05 -8.35
CA ILE A 7 18.33 -17.97 -7.35
C ILE A 7 17.12 -17.03 -7.51
N SER A 8 16.70 -16.73 -8.75
CA SER A 8 15.49 -15.91 -8.98
C SER A 8 14.20 -16.66 -8.63
N GLN A 9 14.13 -17.97 -8.89
CA GLN A 9 12.98 -18.80 -8.52
C GLN A 9 12.87 -19.02 -7.01
N GLN A 10 13.97 -19.24 -6.30
CA GLN A 10 13.97 -19.33 -4.84
C GLN A 10 13.57 -18.02 -4.18
N LYS A 11 14.09 -16.88 -4.66
CA LYS A 11 13.64 -15.55 -4.20
C LYS A 11 12.15 -15.33 -4.47
N LEU A 12 11.63 -15.78 -5.61
CA LEU A 12 10.22 -15.67 -5.95
C LEU A 12 9.34 -16.55 -5.04
N LEU A 13 9.73 -17.81 -4.80
CA LEU A 13 9.00 -18.73 -3.91
C LEU A 13 9.03 -18.27 -2.44
N GLN A 14 10.15 -17.70 -1.98
CA GLN A 14 10.24 -17.07 -0.67
C GLN A 14 9.33 -15.85 -0.58
N LYS A 15 9.31 -14.99 -1.61
CA LYS A 15 8.38 -13.86 -1.67
C LYS A 15 6.92 -14.31 -1.64
N ILE A 16 6.55 -15.43 -2.28
CA ILE A 16 5.19 -16.02 -2.23
C ILE A 16 4.79 -16.42 -0.80
N SER A 17 5.72 -16.97 0.00
CA SER A 17 5.46 -17.31 1.41
C SER A 17 5.11 -16.07 2.24
N ILE A 18 5.87 -14.97 2.09
CA ILE A 18 5.58 -13.67 2.73
C ILE A 18 4.17 -13.22 2.35
N VAL A 19 3.84 -13.26 1.06
CA VAL A 19 2.52 -12.80 0.57
C VAL A 19 1.37 -13.55 1.23
N SER A 20 1.52 -14.85 1.47
CA SER A 20 0.47 -15.64 2.13
C SER A 20 0.13 -15.14 3.54
N ASN A 21 1.10 -14.54 4.25
CA ASN A 21 0.93 -14.02 5.61
C ASN A 21 0.59 -12.52 5.67
N LEU A 22 0.77 -11.76 4.59
CA LEU A 22 0.44 -10.31 4.53
C LEU A 22 -1.05 -10.01 4.69
N ASN A 23 -1.92 -11.01 4.52
CA ASN A 23 -3.36 -10.90 4.80
C ASN A 23 -3.69 -10.42 6.22
N LYS A 24 -2.85 -10.74 7.20
CA LYS A 24 -3.12 -10.38 8.60
C LYS A 24 -2.88 -8.88 8.84
N PRO A 25 -1.69 -8.31 8.53
CA PRO A 25 -1.47 -6.85 8.61
C PRO A 25 -2.40 -6.00 7.75
N LEU A 26 -2.85 -6.52 6.61
CA LEU A 26 -3.80 -5.81 5.75
C LEU A 26 -5.11 -5.48 6.48
N LYS A 27 -5.55 -6.32 7.43
CA LYS A 27 -6.74 -6.01 8.26
C LYS A 27 -6.53 -4.79 9.16
N ASP A 28 -5.27 -4.48 9.51
CA ASP A 28 -4.90 -3.33 10.32
C ASP A 28 -4.56 -2.08 9.48
N GLY A 29 -4.72 -2.18 8.15
CA GLY A 29 -4.49 -1.09 7.19
C GLY A 29 -3.03 -0.91 6.80
N LEU A 30 -2.21 -1.96 6.88
CA LEU A 30 -0.81 -1.96 6.44
C LEU A 30 -0.68 -2.62 5.07
N TYR A 31 -0.47 -1.80 4.04
CA TYR A 31 -0.38 -2.22 2.64
C TYR A 31 1.08 -2.21 2.19
N PHE A 32 1.68 -3.39 2.01
CA PHE A 32 3.09 -3.52 1.69
C PHE A 32 3.32 -3.64 0.18
N SER A 33 4.10 -2.73 -0.38
CA SER A 33 4.62 -2.82 -1.74
C SER A 33 5.88 -3.70 -1.78
N ARG A 34 6.29 -4.19 -2.96
CA ARG A 34 7.57 -4.92 -3.12
C ARG A 34 8.74 -4.08 -2.64
N TYR A 35 8.75 -2.83 -3.08
CA TYR A 35 9.78 -1.87 -2.71
C TYR A 35 9.89 -1.75 -1.19
N PHE A 36 8.74 -1.75 -0.51
CA PHE A 36 8.71 -1.60 0.93
C PHE A 36 9.14 -2.87 1.69
N ILE A 37 8.76 -4.05 1.19
CA ILE A 37 9.16 -5.34 1.79
C ILE A 37 10.68 -5.49 1.82
N ASP A 38 11.37 -5.04 0.77
CA ASP A 38 12.81 -5.17 0.65
C ASP A 38 13.60 -4.32 1.68
N PHE A 39 12.94 -3.44 2.46
CA PHE A 39 13.56 -2.71 3.56
C PHE A 39 13.61 -3.47 4.89
N PHE A 40 12.76 -4.50 5.06
CA PHE A 40 12.78 -5.28 6.29
C PHE A 40 13.86 -6.36 6.23
N ASP A 41 14.45 -6.66 7.39
CA ASP A 41 15.12 -7.94 7.54
C ASP A 41 14.10 -9.05 7.32
N GLN A 42 14.44 -9.97 6.42
CA GLN A 42 13.54 -11.03 5.99
C GLN A 42 13.11 -11.93 7.15
N SER A 43 14.06 -12.30 8.03
CA SER A 43 13.77 -13.18 9.16
C SER A 43 12.85 -12.50 10.18
N TYR A 44 13.08 -11.21 10.42
CA TYR A 44 12.21 -10.41 11.25
C TYR A 44 10.79 -10.30 10.66
N LEU A 45 10.67 -10.03 9.36
CA LEU A 45 9.37 -9.91 8.70
C LEU A 45 8.61 -11.24 8.73
N ASP A 46 9.27 -12.35 8.43
CA ASP A 46 8.66 -13.68 8.47
C ASP A 46 8.14 -14.02 9.87
N GLU A 47 8.97 -13.87 10.90
CA GLU A 47 8.59 -14.12 12.30
C GLU A 47 7.42 -13.22 12.73
N THR A 48 7.46 -11.94 12.35
CA THR A 48 6.41 -10.97 12.68
C THR A 48 5.09 -11.34 12.01
N LEU A 49 5.10 -11.68 10.72
CA LEU A 49 3.89 -11.99 9.96
C LEU A 49 3.28 -13.35 10.36
N GLU A 50 4.11 -14.33 10.71
CA GLU A 50 3.66 -15.61 11.26
C GLU A 50 2.89 -15.40 12.57
N ASN A 51 3.42 -14.57 13.46
CA ASN A 51 2.87 -14.33 14.79
C ASN A 51 1.92 -13.13 14.87
N TRP A 52 1.50 -12.53 13.75
CA TRP A 52 0.79 -11.23 13.71
C TRP A 52 -0.38 -11.06 14.70
N GLU A 53 -1.19 -12.11 14.89
CA GLU A 53 -2.35 -12.08 15.79
C GLU A 53 -1.95 -12.21 17.27
N ASP A 54 -0.80 -12.84 17.54
CA ASP A 54 -0.23 -13.08 18.86
C ASP A 54 0.81 -12.03 19.27
N ILE A 55 1.14 -11.10 18.37
CA ILE A 55 1.98 -9.94 18.69
C ILE A 55 1.22 -9.08 19.69
N SER A 56 1.54 -9.30 20.96
CA SER A 56 1.07 -8.50 22.11
C SER A 56 1.46 -7.02 21.99
N ASP A 57 2.47 -6.69 21.18
CA ASP A 57 2.93 -5.33 20.96
C ASP A 57 3.06 -5.00 19.46
N LYS A 58 1.92 -4.76 18.79
CA LYS A 58 1.93 -4.22 17.42
C LYS A 58 2.66 -2.87 17.36
N SER A 59 2.85 -2.20 18.49
CA SER A 59 3.63 -0.96 18.58
C SER A 59 5.11 -1.18 18.30
N TYR A 60 5.69 -2.35 18.62
CA TYR A 60 7.08 -2.64 18.25
C TYR A 60 7.25 -2.64 16.73
N PHE A 61 6.35 -3.33 16.01
CA PHE A 61 6.36 -3.33 14.55
C PHE A 61 6.14 -1.92 13.98
N LEU A 62 5.19 -1.15 14.54
CA LEU A 62 4.93 0.22 14.10
C LEU A 62 6.13 1.15 14.36
N ASN A 63 6.89 0.93 15.43
CA ASN A 63 8.13 1.66 15.70
C ASN A 63 9.22 1.31 14.68
N GLN A 64 9.38 0.03 14.34
CA GLN A 64 10.31 -0.38 13.27
C GLN A 64 9.90 0.21 11.93
N LEU A 65 8.59 0.23 11.63
CA LEU A 65 8.04 0.87 10.45
C LEU A 65 8.34 2.37 10.41
N ASP A 66 8.17 3.09 11.52
CA ASP A 66 8.49 4.52 11.61
C ASP A 66 9.97 4.77 11.32
N ILE A 67 10.87 3.97 11.90
CA ILE A 67 12.32 4.06 11.64
C ILE A 67 12.60 3.85 10.15
N ILE A 68 12.12 2.75 9.57
CA ILE A 68 12.34 2.41 8.16
C ILE A 68 11.82 3.51 7.22
N VAL A 69 10.59 4.01 7.45
CA VAL A 69 10.01 5.07 6.62
C VAL A 69 10.85 6.34 6.69
N ASN A 70 11.26 6.75 7.89
CA ASN A 70 12.00 8.00 8.05
C ASN A 70 13.43 7.91 7.52
N GLU A 71 14.11 6.76 7.66
CA GLU A 71 15.45 6.55 7.11
C GLU A 71 15.46 6.47 5.58
N ASN A 72 14.37 6.00 4.97
CA ASN A 72 14.26 5.78 3.53
C ASN A 72 13.31 6.78 2.84
N LEU A 73 12.94 7.86 3.51
CA LEU A 73 11.85 8.75 3.09
C LEU A 73 12.06 9.33 1.68
N GLU A 74 13.28 9.75 1.37
CA GLU A 74 13.64 10.29 0.04
C GLU A 74 13.55 9.22 -1.05
N GLY A 75 14.00 7.99 -0.76
CA GLY A 75 13.89 6.87 -1.70
C GLY A 75 12.44 6.49 -1.98
N ILE A 76 11.61 6.43 -0.93
CA ILE A 76 10.17 6.18 -1.06
C ILE A 76 9.51 7.29 -1.90
N GLU A 77 9.82 8.56 -1.62
CA GLU A 77 9.30 9.69 -2.37
C GLU A 77 9.64 9.59 -3.86
N GLU A 78 10.90 9.30 -4.21
CA GLU A 78 11.33 9.16 -5.60
C GLU A 78 10.64 8.01 -6.31
N VAL A 79 10.50 6.84 -5.66
CA VAL A 79 9.79 5.70 -6.26
C VAL A 79 8.34 6.04 -6.57
N ILE A 80 7.64 6.73 -5.65
CA ILE A 80 6.26 7.14 -5.90
C ILE A 80 6.20 8.16 -7.04
N LYS A 81 7.12 9.15 -7.08
CA LYS A 81 7.16 10.16 -8.15
C LYS A 81 7.44 9.55 -9.52
N LEU A 82 8.31 8.55 -9.60
CA LEU A 82 8.64 7.85 -10.84
C LEU A 82 7.41 7.14 -11.42
N ASN A 83 6.66 6.41 -10.58
CA ASN A 83 5.46 5.71 -11.03
C ASN A 83 4.29 6.67 -11.29
N LEU A 84 4.16 7.74 -10.50
CA LEU A 84 3.07 8.71 -10.59
C LEU A 84 3.51 10.03 -11.23
N ASN A 85 4.17 9.97 -12.39
CA ASN A 85 4.82 11.12 -13.01
C ASN A 85 3.86 12.32 -13.24
N SER A 86 2.61 12.08 -13.62
CA SER A 86 1.59 13.13 -13.81
C SER A 86 1.17 13.83 -12.50
N ARG A 87 1.46 13.21 -11.36
CA ARG A 87 1.09 13.67 -10.00
C ARG A 87 2.30 14.06 -9.16
N LYS A 88 3.49 14.18 -9.76
CA LYS A 88 4.76 14.47 -9.07
C LYS A 88 4.65 15.60 -8.04
N HIS A 89 4.08 16.74 -8.42
CA HIS A 89 3.90 17.89 -7.55
C HIS A 89 3.02 17.62 -6.31
N LEU A 90 2.02 16.74 -6.43
CA LEU A 90 1.16 16.34 -5.30
C LEU A 90 1.90 15.40 -4.37
N VAL A 91 2.73 14.50 -4.91
CA VAL A 91 3.61 13.63 -4.11
C VAL A 91 4.62 14.48 -3.33
N GLU A 92 5.26 15.45 -3.97
CA GLU A 92 6.17 16.38 -3.29
C GLU A 92 5.47 17.12 -2.13
N GLU A 93 4.24 17.59 -2.33
CA GLU A 93 3.48 18.25 -1.25
C GLU A 93 3.10 17.26 -0.13
N ILE A 94 2.70 16.03 -0.46
CA ILE A 94 2.42 14.97 0.54
C ILE A 94 3.63 14.76 1.46
N PHE A 95 4.82 14.58 0.88
CA PHE A 95 6.04 14.32 1.64
C PHE A 95 6.54 15.55 2.40
N LYS A 96 6.35 16.75 1.85
CA LYS A 96 6.58 18.00 2.57
C LYS A 96 5.68 18.12 3.80
N LEU A 97 4.38 17.84 3.67
CA LEU A 97 3.44 17.86 4.80
C LEU A 97 3.78 16.81 5.85
N TYR A 98 4.23 15.62 5.44
CA TYR A 98 4.75 14.59 6.35
C TYR A 98 5.95 15.09 7.16
N LYS A 99 6.96 15.66 6.48
CA LYS A 99 8.16 16.24 7.13
C LYS A 99 7.81 17.35 8.12
N LEU A 100 6.80 18.17 7.79
CA LEU A 100 6.27 19.23 8.66
C LEU A 100 5.32 18.72 9.76
N ARG A 101 5.04 17.40 9.80
CA ARG A 101 4.09 16.77 10.73
C ARG A 101 2.67 17.29 10.63
N PHE A 102 2.29 17.84 9.48
CA PHE A 102 0.91 18.22 9.17
C PHE A 102 0.11 16.99 8.72
N TYR A 103 -0.01 16.02 9.62
CA TYR A 103 -0.53 14.69 9.30
C TYR A 103 -1.97 14.70 8.81
N SER A 104 -2.87 15.51 9.38
CA SER A 104 -4.24 15.59 8.88
C SER A 104 -4.29 16.01 7.41
N ALA A 105 -3.56 17.07 7.04
CA ALA A 105 -3.51 17.56 5.67
C ALA A 105 -2.84 16.53 4.73
N MET A 106 -1.73 15.94 5.18
CA MET A 106 -1.01 14.89 4.46
C MET A 106 -1.93 13.68 4.18
N ILE A 107 -2.65 13.20 5.19
CA ILE A 107 -3.55 12.04 5.08
C ILE A 107 -4.71 12.37 4.14
N THR A 108 -5.37 13.52 4.30
CA THR A 108 -6.49 13.92 3.43
C THR A 108 -6.05 14.05 1.98
N LEU A 109 -4.92 14.74 1.72
CA LEU A 109 -4.36 14.87 0.38
C LEU A 109 -4.06 13.50 -0.21
N SER A 110 -3.37 12.64 0.53
CA SER A 110 -3.00 11.30 0.09
C SER A 110 -4.21 10.43 -0.24
N LEU A 111 -5.21 10.37 0.64
CA LEU A 111 -6.43 9.59 0.41
C LEU A 111 -7.21 10.08 -0.82
N SER A 112 -7.24 11.38 -1.07
CA SER A 112 -7.83 11.91 -2.31
C SER A 112 -7.07 11.47 -3.56
N GLN A 113 -5.74 11.37 -3.49
CA GLN A 113 -4.91 10.89 -4.59
C GLN A 113 -5.09 9.39 -4.82
N VAL A 114 -5.14 8.60 -3.75
CA VAL A 114 -5.46 7.17 -3.79
C VAL A 114 -6.73 6.92 -4.61
N ASP A 115 -7.79 7.69 -4.37
CA ASP A 115 -9.04 7.57 -5.13
C ASP A 115 -8.89 7.88 -6.61
N GLY A 116 -8.18 8.95 -6.92
CA GLY A 116 -7.93 9.38 -8.31
C GLY A 116 -7.10 8.34 -9.06
N ILE A 117 -6.03 7.86 -8.46
CA ILE A 117 -5.12 6.87 -9.05
C ILE A 117 -5.86 5.55 -9.28
N MET A 118 -6.66 5.11 -8.31
CA MET A 118 -7.36 3.85 -8.44
C MET A 118 -8.51 3.92 -9.41
N LYS A 119 -9.14 5.09 -9.56
CA LYS A 119 -10.05 5.33 -10.68
C LYS A 119 -9.35 5.24 -12.03
N GLU A 120 -8.11 5.69 -12.13
CA GLU A 120 -7.32 5.57 -13.36
C GLU A 120 -6.91 4.14 -13.68
N ILE A 121 -6.50 3.37 -12.66
CA ILE A 121 -6.12 1.94 -12.77
C ILE A 121 -7.34 1.11 -13.17
N THR A 122 -8.44 1.24 -12.42
CA THR A 122 -9.63 0.40 -12.57
C THR A 122 -10.58 0.87 -13.66
N LYS A 123 -10.42 2.10 -14.16
CA LYS A 123 -11.39 2.83 -15.00
C LYS A 123 -12.78 2.97 -14.37
N ARG A 124 -12.90 2.77 -13.04
CA ARG A 124 -14.15 2.85 -12.26
C ARG A 124 -14.08 3.96 -11.23
N ASN A 125 -15.24 4.43 -10.74
CA ASN A 125 -15.25 5.44 -9.70
C ASN A 125 -14.87 4.83 -8.34
N GLY A 126 -13.64 5.11 -7.88
CA GLY A 126 -13.15 4.76 -6.55
C GLY A 126 -12.37 3.44 -6.49
N PHE A 127 -11.77 3.20 -5.32
CA PHE A 127 -10.92 2.02 -5.02
C PHE A 127 -11.64 0.71 -5.39
N TYR A 128 -12.94 0.58 -5.05
CA TYR A 128 -13.79 -0.56 -5.41
C TYR A 128 -15.24 -0.11 -5.54
N ASN A 129 -15.86 -0.34 -6.69
CA ASN A 129 -17.30 -0.20 -6.83
C ASN A 129 -17.88 -1.31 -7.71
N SER A 130 -18.90 -1.96 -7.13
CA SER A 130 -19.84 -2.94 -7.64
C SER A 130 -19.44 -4.43 -7.57
N ARG A 131 -20.28 -5.14 -6.80
CA ARG A 131 -20.25 -6.52 -6.29
C ARG A 131 -19.89 -7.68 -7.22
N ASN A 132 -19.63 -7.51 -8.51
CA ASN A 132 -19.61 -8.64 -9.45
C ASN A 132 -18.61 -8.56 -10.61
N GLU A 133 -17.63 -7.66 -10.60
CA GLU A 133 -16.71 -7.55 -11.73
C GLU A 133 -15.25 -7.54 -11.31
N LYS A 134 -14.55 -8.65 -11.57
CA LYS A 134 -13.10 -8.81 -11.37
C LYS A 134 -12.32 -7.68 -12.06
N LEU A 135 -11.43 -6.99 -11.34
CA LEU A 135 -10.52 -6.03 -11.97
C LEU A 135 -9.62 -6.78 -12.96
N LYS A 136 -9.41 -6.21 -14.14
CA LYS A 136 -8.42 -6.71 -15.10
C LYS A 136 -7.21 -5.78 -15.04
N TYR A 137 -6.08 -6.29 -14.56
CA TYR A 137 -4.81 -5.58 -14.60
C TYR A 137 -4.18 -5.78 -15.98
N LEU A 138 -3.42 -4.76 -16.41
CA LEU A 138 -2.81 -4.69 -17.74
C LEU A 138 -1.43 -5.35 -17.81
N ASP A 139 -0.96 -6.02 -16.75
CA ASP A 139 0.42 -6.52 -16.67
C ASP A 139 0.49 -8.02 -16.39
N ASP A 140 1.40 -8.70 -17.08
CA ASP A 140 1.69 -10.14 -16.94
C ASP A 140 2.65 -10.42 -15.75
N ASP A 141 2.93 -9.41 -14.92
CA ASP A 141 3.73 -9.57 -13.70
C ASP A 141 2.97 -10.44 -12.69
N LEU A 142 3.38 -11.72 -12.60
CA LEU A 142 2.82 -12.73 -11.71
C LEU A 142 2.67 -12.24 -10.26
N TYR A 143 3.54 -11.34 -9.79
CA TYR A 143 3.45 -10.80 -8.43
C TYR A 143 2.32 -9.78 -8.31
N VAL A 144 2.20 -8.85 -9.27
CA VAL A 144 1.12 -7.84 -9.31
C VAL A 144 -0.22 -8.52 -9.56
N GLY A 145 -0.26 -9.48 -10.49
CA GLY A 145 -1.41 -10.34 -10.73
C GLY A 145 -1.81 -11.12 -9.48
N PHE A 146 -0.86 -11.75 -8.78
CA PHE A 146 -1.14 -12.49 -7.55
C PHE A 146 -1.60 -11.58 -6.40
N PHE A 147 -0.96 -10.44 -6.15
CA PHE A 147 -1.38 -9.53 -5.08
C PHE A 147 -2.75 -8.93 -5.34
N SER A 148 -2.97 -8.46 -6.58
CA SER A 148 -4.25 -7.87 -6.94
C SER A 148 -5.37 -8.91 -6.96
N GLU A 149 -5.12 -10.11 -7.49
CA GLU A 149 -6.06 -11.23 -7.47
C GLU A 149 -6.30 -11.71 -6.03
N PHE A 150 -5.29 -11.80 -5.18
CA PHE A 150 -5.43 -12.18 -3.77
C PHE A 150 -6.17 -11.15 -2.93
N GLU A 151 -5.93 -9.85 -3.15
CA GLU A 151 -6.72 -8.77 -2.55
C GLU A 151 -8.18 -8.81 -3.03
N LEU A 152 -8.42 -9.03 -4.33
CA LEU A 152 -9.76 -9.07 -4.91
C LEU A 152 -10.55 -10.36 -4.58
N LEU A 153 -9.89 -11.51 -4.53
CA LEU A 153 -10.49 -12.79 -4.13
C LEU A 153 -10.89 -12.80 -2.65
N ASN A 154 -10.23 -12.00 -1.81
CA ASN A 154 -10.66 -11.76 -0.43
C ASN A 154 -11.68 -10.61 -0.29
N VAL A 155 -11.96 -9.85 -1.37
CA VAL A 155 -12.98 -8.78 -1.43
C VAL A 155 -14.38 -9.30 -1.73
N GLU A 156 -14.58 -10.53 -2.24
CA GLU A 156 -15.93 -11.08 -2.50
C GLU A 156 -16.86 -11.10 -1.26
N LYS A 157 -16.30 -10.95 -0.05
CA LYS A 157 -17.06 -10.81 1.21
C LYS A 157 -17.00 -9.41 1.86
N ARG A 158 -16.19 -8.47 1.34
CA ARG A 158 -16.04 -7.12 1.90
C ARG A 158 -16.92 -6.16 1.10
N ASN A 159 -18.05 -5.75 1.67
CA ASN A 159 -18.77 -4.59 1.13
C ASN A 159 -17.86 -3.36 1.28
N ASP A 160 -17.85 -2.49 0.27
CA ASP A 160 -17.02 -1.28 0.09
C ASP A 160 -17.04 -0.26 1.27
N TYR A 161 -17.89 -0.48 2.26
CA TYR A 161 -17.91 0.17 3.57
C TYR A 161 -16.88 -0.40 4.57
N GLU A 162 -16.23 -1.53 4.27
CA GLU A 162 -15.53 -2.40 5.24
C GLU A 162 -14.01 -2.46 5.12
N LEU A 163 -13.41 -1.83 4.12
CA LEU A 163 -11.96 -1.56 4.21
C LEU A 163 -11.60 -0.76 5.46
N PHE A 164 -12.59 -0.07 6.06
CA PHE A 164 -12.49 0.57 7.37
C PHE A 164 -13.84 0.71 8.10
N LYS A 165 -14.53 -0.39 8.47
CA LYS A 165 -15.81 -0.24 9.21
C LYS A 165 -15.70 -0.30 10.73
N LYS A 166 -16.38 0.71 11.28
CA LYS A 166 -17.41 0.69 12.33
C LYS A 166 -17.05 0.78 13.79
N ASP A 167 -15.77 0.79 14.15
CA ASP A 167 -15.43 1.25 15.48
C ASP A 167 -14.92 2.68 15.43
N ILE A 168 -15.87 3.63 15.41
CA ILE A 168 -15.59 5.05 15.60
C ILE A 168 -14.88 5.27 16.96
N THR A 169 -14.97 4.28 17.87
CA THR A 169 -14.26 4.29 19.15
C THR A 169 -12.79 3.90 19.05
N ASN A 170 -12.37 3.21 17.98
CA ASN A 170 -10.99 2.80 17.77
C ASN A 170 -10.27 3.79 16.85
N MET A 171 -9.69 4.84 17.45
CA MET A 171 -8.95 5.91 16.76
C MET A 171 -7.78 5.42 15.89
N SER A 172 -7.34 4.16 16.05
CA SER A 172 -6.23 3.59 15.28
C SER A 172 -6.62 3.09 13.87
N LEU A 173 -7.92 3.08 13.53
CA LEU A 173 -8.44 2.60 12.25
C LEU A 173 -8.67 3.77 11.28
N LEU A 174 -7.94 3.75 10.17
CA LEU A 174 -7.88 4.82 9.18
C LEU A 174 -9.13 4.85 8.30
N ASN A 175 -10.25 5.34 8.80
CA ASN A 175 -11.50 5.32 8.05
C ASN A 175 -11.54 6.35 6.91
N ARG A 176 -11.10 5.95 5.71
CA ARG A 176 -11.09 6.80 4.51
C ARG A 176 -12.42 7.55 4.27
N HIS A 177 -13.57 6.86 4.35
CA HIS A 177 -14.85 7.49 4.09
C HIS A 177 -15.16 8.55 5.15
N ALA A 178 -15.03 8.19 6.42
CA ALA A 178 -15.26 9.11 7.53
C ALA A 178 -14.28 10.30 7.48
N ILE A 179 -13.01 10.09 7.13
CA ILE A 179 -12.00 11.14 7.00
C ILE A 179 -12.35 12.10 5.86
N LEU A 180 -12.61 11.57 4.66
CA LEU A 180 -12.88 12.40 3.47
C LEU A 180 -14.22 13.14 3.53
N HIS A 181 -15.19 12.63 4.30
CA HIS A 181 -16.47 13.31 4.55
C HIS A 181 -16.49 14.15 5.84
N GLY A 182 -15.40 14.18 6.61
CA GLY A 182 -15.30 14.98 7.84
C GLY A 182 -16.05 14.41 9.05
N GLU A 183 -16.44 13.13 9.01
CA GLU A 183 -17.04 12.40 10.14
C GLU A 183 -15.98 11.94 11.16
N SER A 184 -14.72 11.78 10.73
CA SER A 184 -13.56 11.51 11.59
C SER A 184 -12.59 12.68 11.53
N VAL A 185 -12.23 13.25 12.68
CA VAL A 185 -11.39 14.46 12.77
C VAL A 185 -10.09 14.26 13.56
N GLU A 186 -9.96 13.18 14.34
CA GLU A 186 -8.79 12.88 15.18
C GLU A 186 -7.79 11.90 14.52
N PHE A 187 -7.80 11.81 13.19
CA PHE A 187 -6.96 10.87 12.43
C PHE A 187 -5.51 11.34 12.22
N GLY A 188 -5.20 12.59 12.56
CA GLY A 188 -3.95 13.29 12.22
C GLY A 188 -2.74 12.93 13.09
N HIS A 189 -2.37 11.65 13.18
CA HIS A 189 -1.21 11.19 13.94
C HIS A 189 -0.22 10.37 13.09
N ASN A 190 1.02 10.24 13.57
CA ASN A 190 2.12 9.59 12.84
C ASN A 190 1.75 8.19 12.33
N ILE A 191 1.18 7.32 13.18
CA ILE A 191 0.82 5.94 12.78
C ILE A 191 -0.08 5.92 11.52
N ASN A 192 -1.07 6.82 11.44
CA ASN A 192 -1.94 6.90 10.26
C ASN A 192 -1.20 7.47 9.04
N ALA A 193 -0.25 8.38 9.24
CA ALA A 193 0.60 8.87 8.17
C ALA A 193 1.48 7.73 7.61
N LEU A 194 2.06 6.87 8.46
CA LEU A 194 2.83 5.70 8.02
C LEU A 194 1.98 4.73 7.20
N LYS A 195 0.77 4.40 7.69
CA LYS A 195 -0.20 3.56 6.96
C LYS A 195 -0.54 4.12 5.59
N VAL A 196 -0.67 5.45 5.49
CA VAL A 196 -0.97 6.14 4.23
C VAL A 196 0.23 6.16 3.28
N ILE A 197 1.46 6.32 3.78
CA ILE A 197 2.67 6.21 2.95
C ILE A 197 2.79 4.79 2.37
N LEU A 198 2.56 3.77 3.20
CA LEU A 198 2.50 2.38 2.77
C LEU A 198 1.48 2.19 1.65
N LEU A 199 0.24 2.65 1.86
CA LEU A 199 -0.83 2.59 0.87
C LEU A 199 -0.48 3.31 -0.44
N LEU A 200 0.10 4.52 -0.36
CA LEU A 200 0.54 5.26 -1.54
C LEU A 200 1.62 4.53 -2.32
N THR A 201 2.60 3.94 -1.62
CA THR A 201 3.69 3.17 -2.24
C THR A 201 3.14 1.94 -2.94
N PHE A 202 2.21 1.24 -2.28
CA PHE A 202 1.53 0.08 -2.85
C PHE A 202 0.75 0.44 -4.12
N ILE A 203 -0.06 1.49 -4.08
CA ILE A 203 -0.85 1.93 -5.24
C ILE A 203 0.04 2.45 -6.37
N ALA A 204 1.12 3.16 -6.05
CA ALA A 204 2.09 3.62 -7.04
C ALA A 204 2.70 2.44 -7.79
N GLU A 205 2.96 1.32 -7.11
CA GLU A 205 3.46 0.10 -7.76
C GLU A 205 2.41 -0.58 -8.66
N LEU A 206 1.13 -0.47 -8.32
CA LEU A 206 0.03 -0.96 -9.16
C LEU A 206 -0.25 -0.05 -10.37
N TYR A 207 0.28 1.18 -10.38
CA TYR A 207 0.00 2.14 -11.44
C TYR A 207 0.71 1.73 -12.73
N PRO A 208 -0.01 1.57 -13.86
CA PRO A 208 0.59 1.16 -15.11
C PRO A 208 1.63 2.19 -15.56
N ASN A 209 2.90 1.78 -15.60
CA ASN A 209 3.98 2.60 -16.11
C ASN A 209 3.78 2.75 -17.63
N ASN A 210 3.35 3.92 -18.09
CA ASN A 210 3.24 4.26 -19.51
C ASN A 210 4.60 4.27 -20.27
N GLN A 211 5.71 3.84 -19.63
CA GLN A 211 7.04 3.84 -20.25
C GLN A 211 7.26 2.71 -21.27
N SER A 212 6.39 1.70 -21.35
CA SER A 212 6.55 0.59 -22.32
C SER A 212 5.76 0.75 -23.63
N LEU A 213 4.91 1.78 -23.78
CA LEU A 213 4.07 1.96 -24.98
C LEU A 213 4.69 2.83 -26.08
N THR A 214 5.89 3.39 -25.88
CA THR A 214 6.53 4.29 -26.85
C THR A 214 7.71 3.71 -27.65
N GLU A 215 8.18 2.48 -27.38
CA GLU A 215 9.34 1.91 -28.09
C GLU A 215 9.02 0.90 -29.21
N ASN A 216 7.76 0.51 -29.41
CA ASN A 216 7.38 -0.46 -30.47
C ASN A 216 6.59 0.13 -31.65
N ASN A 217 6.59 1.45 -31.85
CA ASN A 217 5.93 2.10 -32.99
C ASN A 217 6.86 3.06 -33.76
N LYS A 218 8.06 2.59 -34.12
CA LYS A 218 8.86 3.17 -35.22
C LYS A 218 9.50 2.10 -36.07
#